data_AF-A0A954Y766-F1
#
_entry.id   AF-A0A954Y766-F1
#
_cell.length_a   1.000
_cell.length_b   1.000
_cell.length_c   1.000
_cell.angle_alpha   90.00
_cell.angle_beta   90.00
_cell.angle_gamma   90.00
#
_symmetry.space_group_name_H-M   'P 1'
#
loop_
_entity.id
_entity.type
_entity.pdbx_description
1 polymer ?
#
loop_
_entity_poly.entity_id
_entity_poly.type
_entity_poly.pdbx_seq_one_letter_code
_entity_poly.pdbx_strand_id
1 'polypeptide(L)'
;MATSRAIAAIKRTKVVEAVAAGATYDEAAEQAGYASRSGAYKALWRALGDRAAEAVDEHRAIELARLDALQAALWERAMTGDVKAAGMVLRIIEQRTRLLGLDKPTVGCATQTLVMSPAESAVWKETQGRETGKPRPRGVSTG
;
A
#
# COMPACT_ATOMS: atom_id res chain seq x y z
N MET A 1 15.32 28.92 -15.86
CA MET A 1 16.24 28.00 -15.14
C MET A 1 15.53 26.67 -14.95
N ALA A 2 16.18 25.54 -15.24
CA ALA A 2 15.61 24.23 -14.95
C ALA A 2 15.42 24.06 -13.44
N THR A 3 14.28 23.51 -13.01
CA THR A 3 14.01 23.29 -11.59
C THR A 3 14.99 22.25 -11.00
N SER A 4 15.27 22.34 -9.70
CA SER A 4 16.17 21.39 -9.02
C SER A 4 15.76 19.92 -9.23
N ARG A 5 14.45 19.66 -9.34
CA ARG A 5 13.90 18.33 -9.64
C ARG A 5 14.25 17.85 -11.05
N ALA A 6 14.16 18.74 -12.05
CA ALA A 6 14.49 18.41 -13.44
C ALA A 6 15.99 18.08 -13.58
N ILE A 7 16.87 18.85 -12.92
CA ILE A 7 18.30 18.57 -12.88
C ILE A 7 18.56 17.20 -12.24
N ALA A 8 17.91 16.90 -11.11
CA ALA A 8 18.04 15.61 -10.44
C ALA A 8 17.48 14.43 -11.27
N ALA A 9 16.49 14.65 -12.13
CA ALA A 9 16.00 13.65 -13.07
C ALA A 9 17.03 13.37 -14.17
N ILE A 10 17.59 14.42 -14.80
CA ILE A 10 18.63 14.29 -15.82
C ILE A 10 19.86 13.55 -15.27
N LYS A 11 20.30 13.89 -14.06
CA LYS A 11 21.42 13.19 -13.41
C LYS A 11 21.12 11.71 -13.16
N ARG A 12 19.89 11.36 -12.75
CA ARG A 12 19.46 9.96 -12.59
C ARG A 12 19.49 9.20 -13.90
N THR A 13 18.97 9.79 -14.99
CA THR A 13 19.00 9.18 -16.33
C THR A 13 20.42 8.85 -16.76
N LYS A 14 21.37 9.79 -16.58
CA LYS A 14 22.78 9.58 -16.89
C LYS A 14 23.40 8.41 -16.10
N VAL A 15 23.03 8.25 -14.83
CA VAL A 15 23.50 7.09 -14.03
C VAL A 15 22.97 5.78 -14.62
N VAL A 16 21.69 5.73 -15.00
CA VAL A 16 21.08 4.53 -15.60
C VAL A 16 21.79 4.17 -16.91
N GLU A 17 22.03 5.15 -17.78
CA GLU A 17 22.73 4.97 -19.06
C GLU A 17 24.16 4.45 -18.86
N ALA A 18 24.94 5.08 -17.97
CA ALA A 18 26.31 4.69 -17.68
C ALA A 18 26.40 3.25 -17.16
N VAL A 19 25.55 2.89 -16.19
CA VAL A 19 25.53 1.52 -15.62
C VAL A 19 25.07 0.50 -16.66
N ALA A 20 24.08 0.83 -17.50
CA ALA A 20 23.63 -0.05 -18.58
C ALA A 20 24.74 -0.29 -19.63
N ALA A 21 25.62 0.67 -19.83
CA ALA A 21 26.81 0.54 -20.67
C ALA A 21 27.99 -0.21 -20.00
N GLY A 22 27.81 -0.68 -18.75
CA GLY A 22 28.81 -1.47 -18.01
C GLY A 22 29.71 -0.66 -17.07
N ALA A 23 29.45 0.64 -16.88
CA ALA A 23 30.22 1.45 -15.94
C ALA A 23 29.99 1.01 -14.48
N THR A 24 31.04 1.13 -13.67
CA THR A 24 30.95 1.00 -12.22
C THR A 24 30.18 2.17 -11.61
N TYR A 25 29.73 2.03 -10.35
CA TYR A 25 29.00 3.10 -9.68
C TYR A 25 29.84 4.35 -9.40
N ASP A 26 31.16 4.20 -9.28
CA ASP A 26 32.09 5.31 -9.11
C ASP A 26 32.19 6.12 -10.42
N GLU A 27 32.43 5.44 -11.54
CA GLU A 27 32.45 6.07 -12.87
C GLU A 27 31.11 6.71 -13.23
N ALA A 28 29.99 6.03 -12.93
CA ALA A 28 28.66 6.57 -13.15
C ALA A 28 28.38 7.81 -12.28
N ALA A 29 28.93 7.86 -11.05
CA ALA A 29 28.81 9.03 -10.19
C ALA A 29 29.55 10.24 -10.79
N GLU A 30 30.77 10.04 -11.28
CA GLU A 30 31.56 11.07 -11.95
C GLU A 30 30.84 11.60 -13.21
N GLN A 31 30.40 10.70 -14.09
CA GLN A 31 29.72 11.07 -15.34
C GLN A 31 28.40 11.82 -15.12
N ALA A 32 27.64 11.44 -14.09
CA ALA A 32 26.36 12.07 -13.76
C ALA A 32 26.48 13.26 -12.80
N GLY A 33 27.68 13.55 -12.28
CA GLY A 33 27.92 14.65 -11.34
C GLY A 33 27.30 14.43 -9.96
N TYR A 34 27.40 13.21 -9.42
CA TYR A 34 27.14 12.88 -8.02
C TYR A 34 28.45 12.94 -7.21
N ALA A 35 28.35 13.41 -5.96
CA ALA A 35 29.52 13.52 -5.08
C ALA A 35 30.06 12.17 -4.57
N SER A 36 29.32 11.06 -4.76
CA SER A 36 29.73 9.75 -4.28
C SER A 36 29.08 8.61 -5.05
N ARG A 37 29.77 7.47 -5.06
CA ARG A 37 29.28 6.15 -5.46
C ARG A 37 27.89 5.82 -4.92
N SER A 38 27.70 6.04 -3.61
CA SER A 38 26.44 5.76 -2.91
C SER A 38 25.30 6.65 -3.42
N GLY A 39 25.60 7.86 -3.89
CA GLY A 39 24.66 8.74 -4.57
C GLY A 39 24.17 8.16 -5.89
N ALA A 40 25.10 7.68 -6.73
CA ALA A 40 24.76 7.02 -7.99
C ALA A 40 23.98 5.71 -7.77
N TYR A 41 24.37 4.89 -6.80
CA TYR A 41 23.61 3.69 -6.43
C TYR A 41 22.15 4.01 -6.09
N LYS A 42 21.92 4.98 -5.19
CA LYS A 42 20.55 5.40 -4.81
C LYS A 42 19.78 5.99 -6.00
N ALA A 43 20.46 6.74 -6.86
CA ALA A 43 19.89 7.32 -8.07
C ALA A 43 19.38 6.24 -9.05
N LEU A 44 20.17 5.19 -9.27
CA LEU A 44 19.79 4.03 -10.09
C LEU A 44 18.56 3.31 -9.52
N TRP A 45 18.63 2.89 -8.26
CA TRP A 45 17.53 2.15 -7.63
C TRP A 45 16.25 2.95 -7.55
N ARG A 46 16.36 4.27 -7.36
CA ARG A 46 15.20 5.16 -7.45
C ARG A 46 14.63 5.20 -8.86
N ALA A 47 15.46 5.34 -9.90
CA ALA A 47 14.98 5.34 -11.28
C ALA A 47 14.30 4.00 -11.66
N LEU A 48 14.87 2.87 -11.22
CA LEU A 48 14.26 1.55 -11.41
C LEU A 48 12.94 1.41 -10.65
N GLY A 49 12.89 1.88 -9.40
CA GLY A 49 11.67 1.88 -8.59
C GLY A 49 10.58 2.79 -9.15
N ASP A 50 10.93 4.00 -9.58
CA ASP A 50 10.01 4.95 -10.23
C ASP A 50 9.40 4.31 -11.50
N ARG A 51 10.24 3.67 -12.34
CA ARG A 51 9.79 3.00 -13.56
C ARG A 51 8.91 1.77 -13.28
N ALA A 52 9.23 0.99 -12.25
CA ALA A 52 8.41 -0.13 -11.82
C ALA A 52 7.04 0.34 -11.31
N ALA A 53 7.01 1.45 -10.55
CA ALA A 53 5.76 2.06 -10.08
C ALA A 53 4.91 2.56 -11.25
N GLU A 54 5.51 3.25 -12.22
CA GLU A 54 4.83 3.72 -13.44
C GLU A 54 4.23 2.54 -14.23
N ALA A 55 5.00 1.48 -14.47
CA ALA A 55 4.49 0.29 -15.16
C ALA A 55 3.32 -0.40 -14.42
N VAL A 56 3.38 -0.42 -13.09
CA VAL A 56 2.27 -0.92 -12.25
C VAL A 56 1.04 -0.03 -12.38
N ASP A 57 1.22 1.28 -12.41
CA ASP A 57 0.12 2.25 -12.55
C ASP A 57 -0.52 2.19 -13.95
N GLU A 58 0.27 2.05 -15.01
CA GLU A 58 -0.22 1.80 -16.38
C GLU A 58 -1.03 0.50 -16.45
N HIS A 59 -0.53 -0.57 -15.85
CA HIS A 59 -1.26 -1.83 -15.80
C HIS A 59 -2.57 -1.70 -15.02
N ARG A 60 -2.56 -0.98 -13.88
CA ARG A 60 -3.78 -0.67 -13.12
C ARG A 60 -4.79 0.09 -13.99
N ALA A 61 -4.34 1.06 -14.79
CA ALA A 61 -5.22 1.81 -15.68
C ALA A 61 -5.87 0.93 -16.76
N ILE A 62 -5.12 0.01 -17.38
CA ILE A 62 -5.64 -0.95 -18.35
C ILE A 62 -6.71 -1.84 -17.72
N GLU A 63 -6.44 -2.38 -16.53
CA GLU A 63 -7.40 -3.25 -15.84
C GLU A 63 -8.66 -2.50 -15.41
N LEU A 64 -8.52 -1.25 -14.94
CA LEU A 64 -9.68 -0.41 -14.63
C LEU A 64 -10.54 -0.15 -15.88
N ALA A 65 -9.93 0.13 -17.03
CA ALA A 65 -10.65 0.32 -18.28
C ALA A 65 -11.40 -0.96 -18.73
N ARG A 66 -10.79 -2.13 -18.56
CA ARG A 66 -11.45 -3.42 -18.82
C ARG A 66 -12.65 -3.65 -17.90
N LEU A 67 -12.48 -3.35 -16.61
CA LEU A 67 -13.55 -3.46 -15.61
C LEU A 67 -14.70 -2.48 -15.88
N ASP A 68 -14.39 -1.24 -16.29
CA ASP A 68 -15.40 -0.26 -16.72
C ASP A 68 -16.22 -0.75 -17.91
N ALA A 69 -15.57 -1.32 -18.93
CA ALA A 69 -16.25 -1.88 -20.08
C ALA A 69 -17.18 -3.05 -19.69
N LEU A 70 -16.70 -3.96 -18.83
CA LEU A 70 -17.53 -5.08 -18.34
C LEU A 70 -18.72 -4.59 -17.50
N GLN A 71 -18.51 -3.59 -16.64
CA GLN A 71 -19.57 -3.02 -15.82
C GLN A 71 -20.63 -2.36 -16.69
N ALA A 72 -20.22 -1.54 -17.66
CA ALA A 72 -21.13 -0.86 -18.58
C ALA A 72 -22.01 -1.86 -19.36
N ALA A 73 -21.41 -2.95 -19.85
CA ALA A 73 -22.14 -4.00 -20.57
C ALA A 73 -23.20 -4.72 -19.73
N LEU A 74 -23.01 -4.78 -18.41
CA LEU A 74 -23.90 -5.49 -17.49
C LEU A 74 -24.87 -4.56 -16.75
N TRP A 75 -24.65 -3.25 -16.80
CA TRP A 75 -25.32 -2.28 -15.93
C TRP A 75 -26.84 -2.27 -16.10
N GLU A 76 -27.34 -2.12 -17.33
CA GLU A 76 -28.79 -2.10 -17.60
C GLU A 76 -29.48 -3.40 -17.15
N ARG A 77 -28.85 -4.56 -17.39
CA ARG A 77 -29.38 -5.86 -16.95
C ARG A 77 -29.42 -5.96 -15.43
N ALA A 78 -28.39 -5.50 -14.74
CA ALA A 78 -28.37 -5.46 -13.28
C ALA A 78 -29.49 -4.56 -12.72
N MET A 79 -29.70 -3.38 -13.31
CA MET A 79 -30.71 -2.41 -12.85
C MET A 79 -32.15 -2.84 -13.13
N THR A 80 -32.36 -3.71 -14.11
CA THR A 80 -33.66 -4.30 -14.46
C THR A 80 -34.00 -5.56 -13.65
N GLY A 81 -33.15 -5.94 -12.69
CA GLY A 81 -33.42 -7.01 -11.73
C GLY A 81 -32.80 -8.36 -12.07
N ASP A 82 -31.93 -8.45 -13.09
CA ASP A 82 -31.15 -9.67 -13.33
C ASP A 82 -30.11 -9.86 -12.20
N VAL A 83 -30.44 -10.73 -11.24
CA VAL A 83 -29.62 -11.03 -10.06
C VAL A 83 -28.22 -11.53 -10.45
N LYS A 84 -28.08 -12.26 -11.57
CA LYS A 84 -26.77 -12.72 -12.04
C LYS A 84 -25.93 -11.55 -12.53
N ALA A 85 -26.52 -10.64 -13.30
CA ALA A 85 -25.84 -9.42 -13.76
C ALA A 85 -25.46 -8.53 -12.57
N ALA A 86 -26.36 -8.34 -11.61
CA ALA A 86 -26.09 -7.59 -10.38
C ALA A 86 -24.92 -8.19 -9.57
N GLY A 87 -24.90 -9.52 -9.41
CA GLY A 87 -23.78 -10.21 -8.75
C GLY A 87 -22.44 -10.01 -9.47
N MET A 88 -22.42 -9.99 -10.80
CA MET A 88 -21.20 -9.71 -11.56
C MET A 88 -20.75 -8.25 -11.44
N VAL A 89 -21.69 -7.29 -11.48
CA VAL A 89 -21.39 -5.87 -11.26
C VAL A 89 -20.79 -5.63 -9.87
N LEU A 90 -21.35 -6.26 -8.82
CA LEU A 90 -20.79 -6.17 -7.46
C LEU A 90 -19.36 -6.71 -7.39
N ARG A 91 -19.07 -7.84 -8.05
CA ARG A 91 -17.69 -8.38 -8.13
C ARG A 91 -16.74 -7.45 -8.87
N ILE A 92 -17.21 -6.81 -9.94
CA ILE A 92 -16.41 -5.82 -10.68
C ILE A 92 -16.08 -4.63 -9.77
N ILE A 93 -17.07 -4.09 -9.05
CA ILE A 93 -16.87 -3.00 -8.08
C ILE A 93 -15.84 -3.40 -7.02
N GLU A 94 -15.92 -4.62 -6.48
CA GLU A 94 -14.95 -5.15 -5.52
C GLU A 94 -13.52 -5.23 -6.09
N GLN A 95 -13.34 -5.67 -7.34
CA GLN A 95 -12.01 -5.66 -7.96
C GLN A 95 -11.47 -4.23 -8.13
N ARG A 96 -12.34 -3.26 -8.48
CA ARG A 96 -11.95 -1.85 -8.60
C ARG A 96 -11.53 -1.26 -7.25
N THR A 97 -12.27 -1.53 -6.18
CA THR A 97 -11.91 -1.03 -4.84
C THR A 97 -10.57 -1.60 -4.38
N ARG A 98 -10.29 -2.88 -4.68
CA ARG A 98 -8.99 -3.51 -4.40
C ARG A 98 -7.85 -2.89 -5.21
N LEU A 99 -8.02 -2.68 -6.52
CA LEU A 99 -7.02 -2.04 -7.38
C LEU A 99 -6.70 -0.60 -6.95
N LEU A 100 -7.72 0.13 -6.49
CA LEU A 100 -7.59 1.51 -5.99
C LEU A 100 -7.16 1.58 -4.52
N GLY A 101 -7.13 0.45 -3.80
CA GLY A 101 -6.79 0.38 -2.38
C GLY A 101 -7.86 0.96 -1.44
N LEU A 102 -9.11 1.11 -1.89
CA LEU A 102 -10.23 1.63 -1.11
C LEU A 102 -10.76 0.62 -0.08
N ASP A 103 -10.40 -0.66 -0.23
CA ASP A 103 -10.79 -1.76 0.65
C ASP A 103 -9.74 -2.05 1.76
N LYS A 104 -8.70 -1.22 1.85
CA LYS A 104 -7.70 -1.36 2.92
C LYS A 104 -8.28 -0.75 4.20
N PRO A 105 -8.24 -1.45 5.35
CA PRO A 105 -8.55 -0.80 6.62
C PRO A 105 -7.63 0.40 6.77
N THR A 106 -8.21 1.59 6.96
CA THR A 106 -7.46 2.80 7.24
C THR A 106 -6.50 2.47 8.36
N VAL A 107 -5.18 2.55 8.11
CA VAL A 107 -4.11 2.18 9.05
C VAL A 107 -4.07 3.11 10.29
N GLY A 108 -5.16 3.84 10.55
CA GLY A 108 -5.37 4.78 11.64
C GLY A 108 -6.17 4.25 12.82
N CYS A 109 -6.49 2.95 12.90
CA CYS A 109 -6.73 2.36 14.22
C CYS A 109 -5.38 2.02 14.86
N ALA A 110 -4.58 3.05 15.12
CA ALA A 110 -3.40 2.89 15.94
C ALA A 110 -3.91 2.51 17.33
N THR A 111 -3.63 1.27 17.76
CA THR A 111 -3.79 0.88 19.16
C THR A 111 -2.93 1.84 19.98
N GLN A 112 -3.55 2.84 20.59
CA GLN A 112 -2.84 3.77 21.43
C GLN A 112 -2.51 3.06 22.74
N THR A 113 -1.23 2.80 22.98
CA THR A 113 -0.76 2.36 24.29
C THR A 113 -0.88 3.54 25.24
N LEU A 114 -1.93 3.55 26.05
CA LEU A 114 -2.06 4.46 27.19
C LEU A 114 -1.17 3.95 28.33
N VAL A 115 -0.13 4.72 28.66
CA VAL A 115 0.65 4.49 29.87
C VAL A 115 -0.19 4.98 31.06
N MET A 116 -0.77 4.04 31.79
CA MET A 116 -1.47 4.34 33.04
C MET A 116 -0.51 4.24 34.22
N SER A 117 -0.63 5.16 35.17
CA SER A 117 0.02 4.99 36.47
C SER A 117 -0.54 3.77 37.21
N PRO A 118 0.20 3.19 38.17
CA PRO A 118 -0.28 2.06 38.96
C PRO A 118 -1.65 2.30 39.61
N ALA A 119 -1.91 3.53 40.07
CA ALA A 119 -3.18 3.93 40.68
C ALA A 119 -4.33 3.97 39.66
N GLU A 120 -4.11 4.53 38.47
CA GLU A 120 -5.13 4.60 37.41
C GLU A 120 -5.48 3.20 36.87
N SER A 121 -4.49 2.31 36.80
CA SER A 121 -4.69 0.93 36.36
C SER A 121 -5.56 0.11 37.33
N ALA A 122 -5.51 0.42 38.62
CA ALA A 122 -6.31 -0.25 39.65
C ALA A 122 -7.79 0.17 39.56
N VAL A 123 -8.05 1.48 39.41
CA VAL A 123 -9.40 2.04 39.22
C VAL A 123 -10.06 1.50 37.94
N TRP A 124 -9.28 1.37 36.86
CA TRP A 124 -9.79 0.82 35.62
C TRP A 124 -10.17 -0.67 35.75
N LYS A 125 -9.38 -1.47 36.46
CA LYS A 125 -9.70 -2.89 36.74
C LYS A 125 -10.92 -3.04 37.64
N GLU A 126 -11.09 -2.14 38.62
CA GLU A 126 -12.19 -2.18 39.57
C GLU A 126 -13.54 -1.80 38.94
N THR A 127 -13.53 -0.86 38.00
CA THR A 127 -14.74 -0.44 37.26
C THR A 127 -15.20 -1.47 36.23
N GLN A 128 -14.26 -2.18 35.58
CA GLN A 128 -14.56 -3.23 34.59
C GLN A 128 -14.96 -4.58 35.23
N GLY A 129 -14.62 -4.80 36.51
CA GLY A 129 -14.97 -6.01 37.26
C GLY A 129 -16.45 -6.15 37.62
N ARG A 130 -17.28 -5.12 37.43
CA ARG A 130 -18.73 -5.19 37.67
C ARG A 130 -19.53 -5.79 36.50
N GLU A 131 -18.97 -5.86 35.28
CA GLU A 131 -19.75 -6.27 34.10
C GLU A 131 -19.46 -7.68 33.55
N THR A 132 -18.43 -8.40 34.03
CA THR A 132 -18.11 -9.74 33.48
C THR A 132 -18.23 -10.85 34.53
N GLY A 133 -19.46 -11.24 34.82
CA GLY A 133 -19.73 -12.55 35.42
C GLY A 133 -19.27 -13.67 34.48
N LYS A 134 -18.21 -14.39 34.85
CA LYS A 134 -17.75 -15.60 34.15
C LYS A 134 -17.72 -16.80 35.12
N PRO A 135 -18.22 -17.99 34.74
CA PRO A 135 -18.49 -19.07 35.69
C PRO A 135 -17.21 -19.82 36.09
N ARG A 136 -17.19 -20.34 37.32
CA ARG A 136 -16.10 -21.17 37.87
C ARG A 136 -15.98 -22.50 37.13
N PRO A 137 -14.78 -22.97 36.75
CA PRO A 137 -14.60 -24.31 36.22
C PRO A 137 -14.74 -25.35 37.34
N ARG A 138 -15.49 -26.43 37.06
CA ARG A 138 -15.62 -27.59 37.94
C ARG A 138 -14.28 -28.35 37.96
N GLY A 139 -13.64 -28.41 39.13
CA GLY A 139 -12.44 -29.20 39.35
C GLY A 139 -12.73 -30.70 39.24
N VAL A 140 -11.89 -31.40 38.48
CA VAL A 140 -11.90 -32.86 38.28
C VAL A 140 -11.39 -33.53 39.56
N SER A 141 -12.12 -34.54 40.04
CA SER A 141 -11.71 -35.39 41.16
C SER A 141 -10.74 -36.44 40.68
N THR A 142 -9.57 -36.54 41.29
CA THR A 142 -8.71 -37.71 41.20
C THR A 142 -8.45 -38.18 42.63
N GLY A 143 -8.74 -39.46 42.89
CA GLY A 143 -8.53 -40.11 44.17
C GLY A 143 -7.09 -40.51 44.44
#